data_AF-A0A8T5A976-F1
#
_entry.id   AF-A0A8T5A976-F1
#
_cell.length_a   1.000
_cell.length_b   1.000
_cell.length_c   1.000
_cell.angle_alpha   90.00
_cell.angle_beta   90.00
_cell.angle_gamma   90.00
#
_symmetry.space_group_name_H-M   'P 1'
#
loop_
_entity.id
_entity.type
_entity.pdbx_description
1 polymer ?
#
loop_
_entity_poly.entity_id
_entity_poly.type
_entity_poly.pdbx_seq_one_letter_code
_entity_poly.pdbx_strand_id
1 'polypeptide(L)'
;MYDYFKQRYGFATHYCISACRVACGIIRSWRRLVKRGRADSNKPPTFKVSAMRLQKELMRFRGDKIVVAIKSYSWIEVPLVIGSYQRQFVEGWREGKLKVGEITLLNNRAIVTFKKEVKEKKPSGYASVDINLMSLDILEAKDELKYRKIDLKKLYGVRVHYFEKRRKIQALSKFKPKTSKMLMEKYSKREKRRVNDILHKITIAIVKEFVENGVSPILEKLKGLSYNATRNKYAKRKNRKVSPLPYRKIQDFIEYKMAWHGYRTHYVSARNTSKTCPRCGRLSKTNGQVFKCEGCGFKTDIL
;
A
#
# COMPACT_ATOMS: atom_id res chain seq x y z
N MET A 1 -27.38 23.43 -15.80
CA MET A 1 -25.94 23.34 -15.43
C MET A 1 -25.06 23.10 -16.66
N TYR A 2 -25.38 22.12 -17.52
CA TYR A 2 -24.56 21.82 -18.70
C TYR A 2 -24.59 22.92 -19.77
N ASP A 3 -25.76 23.51 -20.04
CA ASP A 3 -25.89 24.58 -21.04
C ASP A 3 -25.12 25.83 -20.62
N TYR A 4 -25.27 26.21 -19.34
CA TYR A 4 -24.47 27.27 -18.74
C TYR A 4 -22.96 27.01 -18.86
N PHE A 5 -22.49 25.79 -18.56
CA PHE A 5 -21.08 25.44 -18.66
C PHE A 5 -20.57 25.53 -20.11
N LYS A 6 -21.36 25.02 -21.05
CA LYS A 6 -21.03 25.05 -22.49
C LYS A 6 -20.98 26.48 -23.02
N GLN A 7 -21.95 27.32 -22.64
CA GLN A 7 -21.99 28.74 -23.02
C GLN A 7 -20.84 29.53 -22.40
N ARG A 8 -20.55 29.31 -21.11
CA ARG A 8 -19.52 30.08 -20.38
C ARG A 8 -18.08 29.70 -20.76
N TYR A 9 -17.81 28.42 -21.00
CA TYR A 9 -16.43 27.93 -21.14
C TYR A 9 -16.13 27.33 -22.52
N GLY A 10 -17.14 27.01 -23.33
CA GLY A 10 -16.95 26.43 -24.67
C GLY A 10 -16.32 25.03 -24.69
N PHE A 11 -16.21 24.36 -23.55
CA PHE A 11 -15.62 23.01 -23.44
C PHE A 11 -16.66 21.90 -23.52
N ALA A 12 -16.20 20.68 -23.79
CA ALA A 12 -17.02 19.48 -23.74
C ALA A 12 -17.70 19.32 -22.36
N THR A 13 -19.00 19.00 -22.34
CA THR A 13 -19.82 18.91 -21.12
C THR A 13 -19.31 17.87 -20.11
N HIS A 14 -18.61 16.85 -20.59
CA HIS A 14 -17.96 15.83 -19.74
C HIS A 14 -16.92 16.42 -18.77
N TYR A 15 -16.34 17.60 -19.05
CA TYR A 15 -15.46 18.29 -18.09
C TYR A 15 -16.20 18.70 -16.82
N CYS A 16 -17.45 19.15 -16.95
CA CYS A 16 -18.31 19.48 -15.80
C CYS A 16 -18.53 18.23 -14.93
N ILE A 17 -18.85 17.09 -15.55
CA ILE A 17 -19.04 15.80 -14.85
C ILE A 17 -17.76 15.41 -14.10
N SER A 18 -16.61 15.53 -14.75
CA SER A 18 -15.32 15.20 -14.11
C SER A 18 -15.02 16.12 -12.92
N ALA A 19 -15.23 17.43 -13.07
CA ALA A 19 -15.05 18.40 -12.00
C ALA A 19 -15.96 18.10 -10.80
N CYS A 20 -17.24 17.80 -11.05
CA CYS A 20 -18.18 17.39 -10.00
C CYS A 20 -17.71 16.12 -9.28
N ARG A 21 -17.25 15.09 -10.01
CA ARG A 21 -16.71 13.85 -9.40
C ARG A 21 -15.51 14.13 -8.50
N VAL A 22 -14.58 14.98 -8.94
CA VAL A 22 -13.41 15.37 -8.14
C VAL A 22 -13.85 16.13 -6.89
N ALA A 23 -14.73 17.12 -7.02
CA ALA A 23 -15.26 17.90 -5.89
C ALA A 23 -15.98 17.02 -4.87
N CYS A 24 -16.87 16.13 -5.31
CA CYS A 24 -17.56 15.17 -4.45
C CYS A 24 -16.57 14.24 -3.72
N GLY A 25 -15.51 13.78 -4.40
CA GLY A 25 -14.46 12.96 -3.81
C GLY A 25 -13.72 13.68 -2.67
N ILE A 26 -13.39 14.96 -2.87
CA ILE A 26 -12.73 15.81 -1.88
C ILE A 26 -13.64 16.03 -0.67
N ILE A 27 -14.91 16.39 -0.88
CA ILE A 27 -15.89 16.60 0.19
C ILE A 27 -16.11 15.31 1.00
N ARG A 28 -16.26 14.15 0.34
CA ARG A 28 -16.40 12.85 1.02
C ARG A 28 -15.18 12.53 1.87
N SER A 29 -13.98 12.81 1.36
CA SER A 29 -12.73 12.61 2.10
C SER A 29 -12.66 13.53 3.32
N TRP A 30 -12.98 14.82 3.16
CA TRP A 30 -13.01 15.78 4.25
C TRP A 30 -14.02 15.40 5.34
N ARG A 31 -15.27 15.06 4.98
CA ARG A 31 -16.27 14.56 5.94
C ARG A 31 -15.77 13.37 6.75
N ARG A 32 -15.03 12.44 6.12
CA ARG A 32 -14.42 11.30 6.81
C ARG A 32 -13.31 11.73 7.78
N LEU A 33 -12.55 12.76 7.45
CA LEU A 33 -11.51 13.30 8.33
C LEU A 33 -12.10 14.06 9.52
N VAL A 34 -13.16 14.84 9.30
CA VAL A 34 -13.92 15.53 10.35
C VAL A 34 -14.47 14.52 11.37
N LYS A 35 -15.14 13.45 10.89
CA LYS A 35 -15.61 12.35 11.75
C LYS A 35 -14.51 11.66 12.57
N ARG A 36 -13.25 11.77 12.15
CA ARG A 36 -12.09 11.19 12.84
C ARG A 36 -11.33 12.20 13.71
N GLY A 37 -11.84 13.43 13.86
CA GLY A 37 -11.17 14.51 14.59
C GLY A 37 -9.86 14.97 13.93
N ARG A 38 -9.72 14.78 12.61
CA ARG A 38 -8.48 15.11 11.84
C ARG A 38 -8.66 16.28 10.87
N ALA A 39 -9.85 16.87 10.83
CA ALA A 39 -10.14 18.07 10.05
C ALA A 39 -11.19 18.90 10.79
N ASP A 40 -11.14 20.21 10.58
CA ASP A 40 -12.08 21.19 11.12
C ASP A 40 -13.38 21.17 10.28
N SER A 41 -14.52 21.03 10.95
CA SER A 41 -15.85 21.02 10.32
C SER A 41 -16.24 22.38 9.74
N ASN A 42 -15.64 23.46 10.23
CA ASN A 42 -15.94 24.84 9.82
C ASN A 42 -15.02 25.31 8.67
N LYS A 43 -14.04 24.49 8.28
CA LYS A 43 -13.08 24.80 7.20
C LYS A 43 -13.20 23.79 6.07
N PRO A 44 -14.09 24.02 5.09
CA PRO A 44 -14.23 23.13 3.95
C PRO A 44 -12.94 23.08 3.12
N PRO A 45 -12.69 21.97 2.41
CA PRO A 45 -11.48 21.80 1.63
C PRO A 45 -11.48 22.71 0.40
N THR A 46 -10.31 23.25 0.05
CA THR A 46 -10.09 23.99 -1.20
C THR A 46 -9.30 23.16 -2.19
N PHE A 47 -9.62 23.27 -3.48
CA PHE A 47 -8.89 22.58 -4.55
C PHE A 47 -7.90 23.55 -5.21
N LYS A 48 -6.62 23.44 -4.81
CA LYS A 48 -5.54 24.33 -5.29
C LYS A 48 -4.57 23.65 -6.25
N VAL A 49 -4.90 22.44 -6.72
CA VAL A 49 -4.02 21.65 -7.57
C VAL A 49 -4.49 21.78 -9.02
N SER A 50 -3.59 22.18 -9.91
CA SER A 50 -3.79 22.08 -11.35
C SER A 50 -3.74 20.60 -11.76
N ALA A 51 -4.89 19.95 -11.67
CA ALA A 51 -5.07 18.56 -12.04
C ALA A 51 -6.36 18.40 -12.83
N MET A 52 -6.27 17.66 -13.93
CA MET A 52 -7.39 17.39 -14.81
C MET A 52 -7.59 15.88 -14.87
N ARG A 53 -8.72 15.41 -14.31
CA ARG A 53 -9.12 14.00 -14.42
C ARG A 53 -9.91 13.84 -15.71
N LEU A 54 -9.40 13.02 -16.62
CA LEU A 54 -9.97 12.76 -17.92
C LEU A 54 -10.70 11.42 -17.90
N GLN A 55 -12.00 11.48 -18.18
CA GLN A 55 -12.81 10.30 -18.45
C GLN A 55 -12.54 9.78 -19.87
N LYS A 56 -13.02 8.57 -20.18
CA LYS A 56 -12.74 7.91 -21.47
C LYS A 56 -13.33 8.67 -22.66
N GLU A 57 -14.39 9.44 -22.42
CA GLU A 57 -15.10 10.24 -23.42
C GLU A 57 -14.31 11.51 -23.79
N LEU A 58 -13.44 11.98 -22.89
CA LEU A 58 -12.61 13.17 -23.08
C LEU A 58 -11.22 12.88 -23.62
N MET A 59 -10.83 11.60 -23.73
CA MET A 59 -9.45 11.27 -24.08
C MET A 59 -9.31 9.98 -24.86
N ARG A 60 -8.26 9.92 -25.67
CA ARG A 60 -7.77 8.69 -26.31
C ARG A 60 -6.31 8.50 -25.97
N PHE A 61 -5.98 7.36 -25.36
CA PHE A 61 -4.60 6.97 -25.13
C PHE A 61 -4.01 6.33 -26.38
N ARG A 62 -2.81 6.77 -26.81
CA ARG A 62 -2.10 6.23 -27.99
C ARG A 62 -0.79 5.53 -27.63
N GLY A 63 -0.42 5.47 -26.35
CA GLY A 63 0.81 4.86 -25.86
C GLY A 63 1.90 5.89 -25.58
N ASP A 64 2.29 6.63 -26.61
CA ASP A 64 3.28 7.70 -26.60
C ASP A 64 2.68 9.11 -26.45
N LYS A 65 1.35 9.23 -26.59
CA LYS A 65 0.62 10.48 -26.38
C LYS A 65 -0.80 10.25 -25.88
N ILE A 66 -1.40 11.31 -25.36
CA ILE A 66 -2.80 11.37 -24.95
C ILE A 66 -3.47 12.44 -25.80
N VAL A 67 -4.48 12.04 -26.56
CA VAL A 67 -5.34 12.97 -27.29
C VAL A 67 -6.45 13.38 -26.36
N VAL A 68 -6.59 14.67 -26.07
CA VAL A 68 -7.57 15.23 -25.14
C VAL A 68 -8.55 16.09 -25.91
N ALA A 69 -9.83 15.78 -25.83
CA ALA A 69 -10.89 16.57 -26.45
C ALA A 69 -11.09 17.88 -25.68
N ILE A 70 -11.09 19.01 -26.36
CA ILE A 70 -11.37 20.33 -25.77
C ILE A 70 -12.86 20.64 -25.94
N LYS A 71 -13.32 20.60 -27.19
CA LYS A 71 -14.71 20.82 -27.62
C LYS A 71 -15.01 19.96 -28.84
N SER A 72 -16.23 20.03 -29.37
CA SER A 72 -16.60 19.28 -30.59
C SER A 72 -15.57 19.53 -31.70
N TYR A 73 -15.04 18.45 -32.27
CA TYR A 73 -14.04 18.47 -33.35
C TYR A 73 -12.73 19.20 -33.04
N SER A 74 -12.38 19.40 -31.76
CA SER A 74 -11.13 20.06 -31.37
C SER A 74 -10.45 19.26 -30.27
N TRP A 75 -9.19 18.92 -30.51
CA TRP A 75 -8.36 18.14 -29.59
C TRP A 75 -6.96 18.74 -29.45
N ILE A 76 -6.35 18.45 -28.32
CA ILE A 76 -4.93 18.69 -28.09
C ILE A 76 -4.23 17.35 -27.89
N GLU A 77 -3.01 17.24 -28.41
CA GLU A 77 -2.16 16.09 -28.15
C GLU A 77 -1.18 16.43 -27.03
N VAL A 78 -1.07 15.52 -26.07
CA VAL A 78 -0.11 15.61 -24.96
C VAL A 78 0.91 14.50 -25.14
N PRO A 79 2.10 14.78 -25.69
CA PRO A 79 3.18 13.81 -25.80
C PRO A 79 3.59 13.29 -24.41
N LEU A 80 3.91 12.01 -24.34
CA LEU A 80 4.37 11.32 -23.14
C LEU A 80 5.81 10.86 -23.31
N VAL A 81 6.65 11.16 -22.34
CA VAL A 81 7.97 10.52 -22.21
C VAL A 81 7.79 9.18 -21.50
N ILE A 82 7.96 8.09 -22.24
CA ILE A 82 7.76 6.72 -21.74
C ILE A 82 9.11 6.11 -21.33
N GLY A 83 9.27 5.88 -20.03
CA GLY A 83 10.43 5.17 -19.49
C GLY A 83 10.32 3.65 -19.64
N SER A 84 11.42 2.94 -19.37
CA SER A 84 11.50 1.47 -19.43
C SER A 84 10.44 0.78 -18.57
N TYR A 85 10.20 1.28 -17.37
CA TYR A 85 9.16 0.75 -16.49
C TYR A 85 7.75 0.93 -17.06
N GLN A 86 7.46 2.05 -17.71
CA GLN A 86 6.14 2.33 -18.29
C GLN A 86 5.90 1.52 -19.57
N ARG A 87 6.96 1.21 -20.32
CA ARG A 87 6.89 0.51 -21.61
C ARG A 87 6.12 -0.81 -21.54
N GLN A 88 6.38 -1.63 -20.51
CA GLN A 88 5.67 -2.91 -20.31
C GLN A 88 4.14 -2.75 -20.21
N PHE A 89 3.65 -1.61 -19.68
CA PHE A 89 2.21 -1.35 -19.58
C PHE A 89 1.62 -0.84 -20.90
N VAL A 90 2.41 -0.07 -21.66
CA VAL A 90 2.00 0.37 -23.00
C VAL A 90 1.93 -0.83 -23.94
N GLU A 91 2.92 -1.71 -23.91
CA GLU A 91 2.94 -2.96 -24.68
C GLU A 91 1.80 -3.88 -24.27
N GLY A 92 1.61 -4.12 -22.96
CA GLY A 92 0.48 -4.91 -22.47
C GLY A 92 -0.88 -4.33 -22.86
N TRP A 93 -1.01 -3.01 -23.02
CA TRP A 93 -2.22 -2.39 -23.57
C TRP A 93 -2.35 -2.60 -25.09
N ARG A 94 -1.27 -2.44 -25.86
CA ARG A 94 -1.25 -2.68 -27.31
C ARG A 94 -1.62 -4.13 -27.65
N GLU A 95 -1.16 -5.08 -26.85
CA GLU A 95 -1.48 -6.50 -26.97
C GLU A 95 -2.91 -6.86 -26.48
N GLY A 96 -3.70 -5.88 -26.01
CA GLY A 96 -5.05 -6.10 -25.49
C GLY A 96 -5.12 -6.75 -24.11
N LYS A 97 -3.98 -7.04 -23.46
CA LYS A 97 -3.91 -7.62 -22.10
C LYS A 97 -4.31 -6.63 -21.00
N LEU A 98 -4.17 -5.33 -21.27
CA LEU A 98 -4.51 -4.25 -20.35
C LEU A 98 -5.53 -3.29 -20.98
N LYS A 99 -6.44 -2.76 -20.18
CA LYS A 99 -7.39 -1.71 -20.56
C LYS A 99 -7.01 -0.41 -19.87
N VAL A 100 -7.03 0.70 -20.60
CA VAL A 100 -6.79 2.02 -20.00
C VAL A 100 -8.04 2.47 -19.23
N GLY A 101 -7.82 2.96 -18.01
CA GLY A 101 -8.82 3.57 -17.16
C GLY A 101 -8.89 5.08 -17.35
N GLU A 102 -9.24 5.79 -16.29
CA GLU A 102 -9.20 7.25 -16.30
C GLU A 102 -7.75 7.74 -16.23
N ILE A 103 -7.47 8.86 -16.88
CA ILE A 103 -6.17 9.53 -16.84
C ILE A 103 -6.26 10.75 -15.94
N THR A 104 -5.21 11.05 -15.18
CA THR A 104 -5.09 12.33 -14.49
C THR A 104 -3.88 13.08 -15.02
N LEU A 105 -4.11 14.21 -15.68
CA LEU A 105 -3.06 15.14 -16.07
C LEU A 105 -2.73 16.05 -14.90
N LEU A 106 -1.43 16.19 -14.64
CA LEU A 106 -0.83 17.15 -13.71
C LEU A 106 0.14 18.01 -14.52
N ASN A 107 0.55 19.16 -13.98
CA ASN A 107 1.41 20.13 -14.66
C ASN A 107 2.66 19.55 -15.34
N ASN A 108 3.24 18.47 -14.80
CA ASN A 108 4.50 17.90 -15.28
C ASN A 108 4.45 16.39 -15.52
N ARG A 109 3.28 15.75 -15.42
CA ARG A 109 3.15 14.30 -15.59
C ARG A 109 1.70 13.88 -15.82
N ALA A 110 1.53 12.79 -16.55
CA ALA A 110 0.27 12.07 -16.62
C ALA A 110 0.29 10.86 -15.70
N ILE A 111 -0.82 10.62 -14.99
CA ILE A 111 -1.09 9.36 -14.29
C ILE A 111 -2.06 8.57 -15.15
N VAL A 112 -1.55 7.52 -15.80
CA VAL A 112 -2.34 6.59 -16.62
C VAL A 112 -2.65 5.35 -15.78
N THR A 113 -3.94 5.04 -15.63
CA THR A 113 -4.36 3.83 -14.91
C THR A 113 -4.58 2.69 -15.88
N PHE A 114 -4.02 1.52 -15.58
CA PHE A 114 -4.25 0.30 -16.35
C PHE A 114 -5.07 -0.68 -15.51
N LYS A 115 -6.04 -1.32 -16.16
CA LYS A 115 -6.88 -2.37 -15.61
C LYS A 115 -6.52 -3.68 -16.30
N LYS A 116 -6.34 -4.73 -15.52
CA LYS A 116 -6.07 -6.08 -16.01
C LYS A 116 -7.21 -6.98 -15.55
N GLU A 117 -7.84 -7.68 -16.48
CA GLU A 117 -8.74 -8.78 -16.14
C GLU A 117 -7.88 -10.02 -15.91
N VAL A 118 -8.06 -10.65 -14.76
CA VAL A 118 -7.21 -11.76 -14.33
C VAL A 118 -8.10 -12.94 -14.01
N LYS A 119 -7.89 -14.06 -14.70
CA LYS A 119 -8.47 -15.35 -14.32
C LYS A 119 -7.75 -15.87 -13.09
N GLU A 120 -8.51 -16.30 -12.11
CA GLU A 120 -7.95 -16.91 -10.91
C GLU A 120 -7.28 -18.24 -11.24
N LYS A 121 -6.05 -18.40 -10.76
CA LYS A 121 -5.26 -19.62 -10.90
C LYS A 121 -5.44 -20.47 -9.65
N LYS A 122 -5.58 -21.79 -9.87
CA LYS A 122 -5.49 -22.76 -8.77
C LYS A 122 -4.02 -22.87 -8.34
N PRO A 123 -3.69 -22.65 -7.06
CA PRO A 123 -2.33 -22.87 -6.59
C PRO A 123 -1.98 -24.36 -6.57
N SER A 124 -0.72 -24.68 -6.86
CA SER A 124 -0.17 -26.03 -6.67
C SER A 124 0.34 -26.26 -5.24
N GLY A 125 0.42 -25.21 -4.42
CA GLY A 125 0.84 -25.28 -3.02
C GLY A 125 0.59 -23.96 -2.29
N TYR A 126 0.95 -23.91 -1.01
CA TYR A 126 0.71 -22.74 -0.18
C TYR A 126 1.97 -22.29 0.55
N ALA A 127 2.08 -20.99 0.82
CA ALA A 127 3.18 -20.41 1.56
C ALA A 127 2.68 -19.70 2.81
N SER A 128 2.99 -20.20 4.00
CA SER A 128 2.76 -19.46 5.23
C SER A 128 3.80 -18.34 5.34
N VAL A 129 3.35 -17.09 5.52
CA VAL A 129 4.24 -15.94 5.71
C VAL A 129 3.99 -15.32 7.07
N ASP A 130 4.95 -15.51 7.95
CA ASP A 130 4.98 -14.88 9.27
C ASP A 130 5.86 -13.61 9.23
N ILE A 131 5.39 -12.56 9.89
CA ILE A 131 6.00 -11.22 9.84
C ILE A 131 6.48 -10.83 11.22
N ASN A 132 7.79 -10.86 11.40
CA ASN A 132 8.49 -10.53 12.64
C ASN A 132 9.17 -9.16 12.56
N LEU A 133 9.65 -8.63 13.70
CA LEU A 133 10.22 -7.26 13.77
C LEU A 133 11.45 -7.05 12.87
N MET A 134 12.23 -8.11 12.66
CA MET A 134 13.47 -8.09 11.89
C MET A 134 13.53 -9.18 10.81
N SER A 135 12.47 -9.95 10.61
CA SER A 135 12.41 -10.99 9.58
C SER A 135 11.02 -11.18 9.00
N LEU A 136 10.97 -11.71 7.77
CA LEU A 136 9.82 -12.45 7.26
C LEU A 136 10.21 -13.92 7.22
N ASP A 137 9.43 -14.75 7.87
CA ASP A 137 9.64 -16.19 7.95
C ASP A 137 8.63 -16.84 7.00
N ILE A 138 9.11 -17.57 5.99
CA ILE A 138 8.28 -18.15 4.94
C ILE A 138 8.45 -19.67 4.95
N LEU A 139 7.33 -20.39 5.06
CA LEU A 139 7.26 -21.84 4.93
C LEU A 139 6.38 -22.18 3.73
N GLU A 140 7.00 -22.68 2.65
CA GLU A 140 6.29 -23.19 1.48
C GLU A 140 5.98 -24.68 1.64
N ALA A 141 4.75 -25.05 1.39
CA ALA A 141 4.24 -26.42 1.36
C ALA A 141 3.66 -26.70 -0.03
N LYS A 142 4.44 -27.39 -0.86
CA LYS A 142 4.05 -27.87 -2.19
C LYS A 142 4.39 -29.36 -2.29
N ASP A 143 5.51 -29.70 -2.90
CA ASP A 143 6.02 -31.08 -3.00
C ASP A 143 6.85 -31.43 -1.74
N GLU A 144 7.60 -30.44 -1.25
CA GLU A 144 8.38 -30.50 -0.02
C GLU A 144 8.14 -29.24 0.83
N LEU A 145 8.53 -29.32 2.10
CA LEU A 145 8.55 -28.17 2.99
C LEU A 145 9.84 -27.37 2.79
N LYS A 146 9.71 -26.13 2.33
CA LYS A 146 10.85 -25.21 2.16
C LYS A 146 10.70 -24.01 3.09
N TYR A 147 11.61 -23.90 4.06
CA TYR A 147 11.68 -22.76 4.97
C TYR A 147 12.75 -21.77 4.52
N ARG A 148 12.44 -20.47 4.59
CA ARG A 148 13.41 -19.40 4.42
C ARG A 148 13.08 -18.19 5.28
N LYS A 149 14.12 -17.41 5.55
CA LYS A 149 14.05 -16.19 6.35
C LYS A 149 14.57 -14.99 5.55
N ILE A 150 13.73 -13.96 5.40
CA ILE A 150 14.10 -12.72 4.73
C ILE A 150 14.44 -11.67 5.78
N ASP A 151 15.62 -11.09 5.67
CA ASP A 151 16.09 -10.07 6.61
C ASP A 151 15.37 -8.72 6.44
N LEU A 152 14.81 -8.20 7.53
CA LEU A 152 14.22 -6.87 7.63
C LEU A 152 15.06 -5.89 8.48
N LYS A 153 16.27 -6.27 8.93
CA LYS A 153 17.15 -5.40 9.75
C LYS A 153 17.38 -4.03 9.11
N LYS A 154 17.58 -3.97 7.79
CA LYS A 154 17.73 -2.69 7.07
C LYS A 154 16.50 -1.80 7.21
N LEU A 155 15.30 -2.37 7.08
CA LEU A 155 14.04 -1.65 7.26
C LEU A 155 13.87 -1.18 8.71
N TYR A 156 14.17 -2.05 9.67
CA TYR A 156 14.17 -1.74 11.08
C TYR A 156 15.14 -0.58 11.40
N GLY A 157 16.39 -0.66 10.93
CA GLY A 157 17.40 0.39 11.12
C GLY A 157 16.98 1.75 10.57
N VAL A 158 16.36 1.79 9.38
CA VAL A 158 15.77 3.03 8.84
C VAL A 158 14.71 3.57 9.80
N ARG A 159 13.80 2.73 10.30
CA ARG A 159 12.73 3.15 11.21
C ARG A 159 13.27 3.68 12.54
N VAL A 160 14.31 3.04 13.10
CA VAL A 160 15.04 3.51 14.29
C VAL A 160 15.63 4.90 14.05
N HIS A 161 16.39 5.05 12.97
CA HIS A 161 17.05 6.30 12.64
C HIS A 161 16.06 7.47 12.51
N TYR A 162 14.95 7.26 11.81
CA TYR A 162 13.93 8.31 11.66
C TYR A 162 13.12 8.53 12.95
N PHE A 163 12.96 7.52 13.80
CA PHE A 163 12.36 7.69 15.12
C PHE A 163 13.17 8.66 16.00
N GLU A 164 14.48 8.43 16.12
CA GLU A 164 15.35 9.34 16.88
C GLU A 164 15.38 10.75 16.28
N LYS A 165 15.40 10.85 14.96
CA LYS A 165 15.33 12.14 14.28
C LYS A 165 14.02 12.89 14.58
N ARG A 166 12.87 12.20 14.58
CA ARG A 166 11.57 12.80 14.95
C ARG A 166 11.57 13.27 16.40
N ARG A 167 12.13 12.47 17.32
CA ARG A 167 12.25 12.82 18.74
C ARG A 167 13.04 14.12 18.93
N LYS A 168 14.19 14.27 18.24
CA LYS A 168 14.98 15.52 18.26
C LYS A 168 14.19 16.71 17.70
N ILE A 169 13.46 16.52 16.59
CA ILE A 169 12.63 17.59 16.00
C ILE A 169 11.47 18.00 16.92
N GLN A 170 10.87 17.06 17.65
CA GLN A 170 9.84 17.34 18.64
C GLN A 170 10.38 18.14 19.82
N ALA A 171 11.59 17.86 20.31
CA ALA A 171 12.22 18.68 21.34
C ALA A 171 12.41 20.15 20.87
N LEU A 172 12.77 20.34 19.58
CA LEU A 172 12.88 21.67 18.97
C LEU A 172 11.53 22.40 18.84
N SER A 173 10.38 21.70 18.89
CA SER A 173 9.08 22.35 18.65
C SER A 173 8.73 23.37 19.72
N LYS A 174 9.26 23.23 20.95
CA LYS A 174 9.06 24.17 22.06
C LYS A 174 9.66 25.54 21.76
N PHE A 175 10.82 25.59 21.10
CA PHE A 175 11.59 26.82 20.86
C PHE A 175 11.48 27.33 19.42
N LYS A 176 11.34 26.42 18.44
CA LYS A 176 11.32 26.74 17.00
C LYS A 176 10.18 25.99 16.30
N PRO A 177 8.90 26.34 16.56
CA PRO A 177 7.74 25.58 16.08
C PRO A 177 7.63 25.54 14.55
N LYS A 178 7.89 26.66 13.85
CA LYS A 178 7.86 26.73 12.38
C LYS A 178 8.91 25.81 11.76
N THR A 179 10.15 25.87 12.26
CA THR A 179 11.26 25.01 11.79
C THR A 179 10.98 23.54 12.10
N SER A 180 10.49 23.23 13.29
CA SER A 180 10.13 21.86 13.69
C SER A 180 9.08 21.26 12.74
N LYS A 181 8.02 22.01 12.43
CA LYS A 181 6.98 21.58 11.47
C LYS A 181 7.56 21.29 10.09
N MET A 182 8.36 22.20 9.54
CA MET A 182 9.02 22.02 8.24
C MET A 182 9.93 20.77 8.21
N LEU A 183 10.76 20.59 9.25
CA LEU A 183 11.65 19.42 9.34
C LEU A 183 10.85 18.12 9.50
N MET A 184 9.78 18.13 10.31
CA MET A 184 8.91 16.98 10.50
C MET A 184 8.28 16.54 9.17
N GLU A 185 7.77 17.48 8.36
CA GLU A 185 7.23 17.19 7.03
C GLU A 185 8.30 16.64 6.08
N LYS A 186 9.48 17.27 6.02
CA LYS A 186 10.61 16.83 5.18
C LYS A 186 11.01 15.39 5.49
N TYR A 187 11.26 15.08 6.77
CA TYR A 187 11.75 13.77 7.16
C TYR A 187 10.66 12.69 7.18
N SER A 188 9.40 13.04 7.44
CA SER A 188 8.26 12.13 7.27
C SER A 188 8.11 11.68 5.81
N LYS A 189 8.20 12.62 4.85
CA LYS A 189 8.19 12.28 3.41
C LYS A 189 9.39 11.39 3.03
N ARG A 190 10.58 11.69 3.55
CA ARG A 190 11.82 10.94 3.25
C ARG A 190 11.77 9.52 3.81
N GLU A 191 11.35 9.34 5.07
CA GLU A 191 11.14 8.03 5.68
C GLU A 191 10.13 7.22 4.89
N LYS A 192 8.96 7.79 4.57
CA LYS A 192 7.90 7.11 3.82
C LYS A 192 8.40 6.60 2.47
N ARG A 193 9.19 7.39 1.74
CA ARG A 193 9.79 6.98 0.46
C ARG A 193 10.77 5.82 0.64
N ARG A 194 11.69 5.90 1.60
CA ARG A 194 12.68 4.83 1.88
C ARG A 194 12.02 3.53 2.32
N VAL A 195 11.08 3.61 3.26
CA VAL A 195 10.32 2.46 3.74
C VAL A 195 9.55 1.82 2.59
N ASN A 196 8.83 2.62 1.78
CA ASN A 196 8.10 2.09 0.63
C ASN A 196 9.02 1.40 -0.39
N ASP A 197 10.16 2.00 -0.72
CA ASP A 197 11.12 1.42 -1.66
C ASP A 197 11.58 0.03 -1.19
N ILE A 198 12.01 -0.09 0.07
CA ILE A 198 12.44 -1.35 0.67
C ILE A 198 11.30 -2.38 0.63
N LEU A 199 10.09 -1.98 1.05
CA LEU A 199 8.93 -2.86 1.04
C LEU A 199 8.56 -3.33 -0.36
N HIS A 200 8.58 -2.45 -1.36
CA HIS A 200 8.28 -2.82 -2.74
C HIS A 200 9.29 -3.84 -3.25
N LYS A 201 10.59 -3.64 -3.04
CA LYS A 201 11.63 -4.58 -3.45
C LYS A 201 11.45 -5.96 -2.83
N ILE A 202 11.29 -6.02 -1.51
CA ILE A 202 11.09 -7.28 -0.78
C ILE A 202 9.84 -8.00 -1.29
N THR A 203 8.70 -7.31 -1.37
CA THR A 203 7.45 -7.93 -1.79
C THR A 203 7.39 -8.24 -3.29
N ILE A 204 8.15 -7.55 -4.16
CA ILE A 204 8.33 -7.97 -5.56
C ILE A 204 9.08 -9.31 -5.61
N ALA A 205 10.18 -9.44 -4.87
CA ALA A 205 10.98 -10.66 -4.85
C ALA A 205 10.16 -11.88 -4.36
N ILE A 206 9.45 -11.73 -3.24
CA ILE A 206 8.56 -12.78 -2.69
C ILE A 206 7.49 -13.18 -3.70
N VAL A 207 6.80 -12.20 -4.30
CA VAL A 207 5.73 -12.48 -5.26
C VAL A 207 6.26 -13.17 -6.51
N LYS A 208 7.42 -12.75 -7.01
CA LYS A 208 8.05 -13.38 -8.18
C LYS A 208 8.28 -14.86 -7.92
N GLU A 209 8.91 -15.18 -6.79
CA GLU A 209 9.17 -16.56 -6.37
C GLU A 209 7.88 -17.38 -6.19
N PHE A 210 6.87 -16.81 -5.52
CA PHE A 210 5.59 -17.50 -5.34
C PHE A 210 4.87 -17.80 -6.65
N VAL A 211 4.93 -16.85 -7.60
CA VAL A 211 4.33 -17.02 -8.93
C VAL A 211 5.09 -18.06 -9.75
N GLU A 212 6.41 -18.09 -9.67
CA GLU A 212 7.27 -19.10 -10.32
C GLU A 212 7.01 -20.50 -9.75
N ASN A 213 6.84 -20.62 -8.43
CA ASN A 213 6.56 -21.90 -7.76
C ASN A 213 5.07 -22.32 -7.85
N GLY A 214 4.19 -21.42 -8.28
CA GLY A 214 2.75 -21.65 -8.35
C GLY A 214 2.04 -21.71 -7.00
N VAL A 215 2.61 -21.07 -5.97
CA VAL A 215 2.09 -21.11 -4.59
C VAL A 215 1.28 -19.87 -4.23
N SER A 216 0.26 -20.03 -3.38
CA SER A 216 -0.53 -18.92 -2.85
C SER A 216 -0.18 -18.61 -1.40
N PRO A 217 -0.06 -17.32 -1.01
CA PRO A 217 0.30 -16.96 0.35
C PRO A 217 -0.86 -17.10 1.32
N ILE A 218 -0.52 -17.53 2.54
CA ILE A 218 -1.36 -17.53 3.72
C ILE A 218 -0.76 -16.52 4.71
N LEU A 219 -1.53 -15.49 5.05
CA LEU A 219 -1.13 -14.41 5.95
C LEU A 219 -1.99 -14.43 7.22
N GLU A 220 -1.43 -14.06 8.36
CA GLU A 220 -2.23 -13.89 9.57
C GLU A 220 -3.08 -12.61 9.55
N LYS A 221 -4.29 -12.68 10.12
CA LYS A 221 -5.15 -11.51 10.37
C LYS A 221 -4.59 -10.70 11.55
N LEU A 222 -3.58 -9.88 11.29
CA LEU A 222 -2.97 -8.99 12.27
C LEU A 222 -3.86 -7.76 12.56
N LYS A 223 -5.05 -7.96 13.14
CA LYS A 223 -5.88 -6.86 13.64
C LYS A 223 -5.35 -6.40 15.01
N GLY A 224 -5.09 -5.10 15.17
CA GLY A 224 -4.92 -4.49 16.49
C GLY A 224 -3.52 -4.44 17.09
N LEU A 225 -2.46 -4.91 16.41
CA LEU A 225 -1.08 -4.79 16.90
C LEU A 225 -0.69 -3.33 17.21
N SER A 226 -1.11 -2.38 16.36
CA SER A 226 -0.89 -0.95 16.60
C SER A 226 -1.74 -0.35 17.74
N TYR A 227 -2.89 -0.96 18.07
CA TYR A 227 -3.84 -0.45 19.06
C TYR A 227 -3.47 -0.91 20.48
N ASN A 228 -3.03 -2.16 20.61
CA ASN A 228 -2.66 -2.76 21.89
C ASN A 228 -1.36 -2.18 22.46
N ALA A 229 -0.41 -1.80 21.60
CA ALA A 229 0.84 -1.16 22.03
C ALA A 229 0.63 0.24 22.64
N THR A 230 -0.43 0.96 22.27
CA THR A 230 -0.70 2.34 22.72
C THR A 230 -1.44 2.45 24.06
N ARG A 231 -2.20 1.43 24.47
CA ARG A 231 -3.10 1.51 25.64
C ARG A 231 -2.45 1.10 26.97
N ASN A 232 -1.41 0.27 26.93
CA ASN A 232 -0.84 -0.29 28.15
C ASN A 232 0.31 0.60 28.69
N LYS A 233 0.15 1.21 29.88
CA LYS A 233 1.15 2.11 30.50
C LYS A 233 2.49 1.40 30.75
N TYR A 234 2.48 0.10 31.04
CA TYR A 234 3.69 -0.72 31.16
C TYR A 234 4.36 -0.97 29.79
N ALA A 235 3.57 -1.18 28.75
CA ALA A 235 4.05 -1.26 27.37
C ALA A 235 4.62 0.09 26.89
N LYS A 236 4.12 1.25 27.37
CA LYS A 236 4.70 2.57 27.03
C LYS A 236 6.15 2.77 27.50
N ARG A 237 6.60 2.10 28.56
CA ARG A 237 8.01 2.17 29.02
C ARG A 237 8.92 1.19 28.25
N LYS A 238 8.47 -0.06 27.98
CA LYS A 238 9.23 -1.06 27.21
C LYS A 238 9.16 -0.88 25.67
N ASN A 239 8.04 -0.39 25.13
CA ASN A 239 7.78 -0.16 23.69
C ASN A 239 8.09 1.28 23.23
N ARG A 240 8.96 2.01 23.95
CA ARG A 240 9.58 3.24 23.39
C ARG A 240 10.46 2.94 22.17
N LYS A 241 10.75 1.67 21.90
CA LYS A 241 11.43 1.19 20.70
C LYS A 241 10.46 1.28 19.52
N VAL A 242 10.87 2.10 18.54
CA VAL A 242 10.48 2.11 17.11
C VAL A 242 9.10 1.54 16.80
N SER A 243 8.19 2.44 16.40
CA SER A 243 6.87 2.08 15.88
C SER A 243 6.94 0.81 15.01
N PRO A 244 6.07 -0.18 15.27
CA PRO A 244 6.12 -1.49 14.65
C PRO A 244 6.31 -1.38 13.14
N LEU A 245 6.95 -2.39 12.56
CA LEU A 245 6.98 -2.56 11.12
C LEU A 245 5.57 -2.30 10.52
N PRO A 246 5.48 -1.78 9.30
CA PRO A 246 4.20 -1.56 8.65
C PRO A 246 3.61 -2.90 8.16
N TYR A 247 3.31 -3.81 9.09
CA TYR A 247 2.81 -5.17 8.85
C TYR A 247 1.71 -5.21 7.80
N ARG A 248 0.65 -4.43 8.04
CA ARG A 248 -0.49 -4.35 7.12
C ARG A 248 -0.09 -3.94 5.70
N LYS A 249 0.94 -3.10 5.57
CA LYS A 249 1.41 -2.62 4.28
C LYS A 249 2.17 -3.70 3.50
N ILE A 250 2.92 -4.57 4.21
CA ILE A 250 3.53 -5.75 3.61
C ILE A 250 2.43 -6.67 3.09
N GLN A 251 1.42 -6.95 3.91
CA GLN A 251 0.28 -7.77 3.53
C GLN A 251 -0.46 -7.20 2.32
N ASP A 252 -0.82 -5.91 2.35
CA ASP A 252 -1.47 -5.23 1.23
C ASP A 252 -0.62 -5.34 -0.05
N PHE A 253 0.71 -5.20 0.07
CA PHE A 253 1.64 -5.28 -1.07
C PHE A 253 1.73 -6.68 -1.66
N ILE A 254 1.77 -7.72 -0.82
CA ILE A 254 1.74 -9.11 -1.29
C ILE A 254 0.38 -9.38 -1.94
N GLU A 255 -0.71 -9.00 -1.29
CA GLU A 255 -2.09 -9.26 -1.72
C GLU A 255 -2.38 -8.70 -3.12
N TYR A 256 -2.18 -7.39 -3.35
CA TYR A 256 -2.51 -6.84 -4.67
C TYR A 256 -1.58 -7.35 -5.77
N LYS A 257 -0.32 -7.67 -5.44
CA LYS A 257 0.64 -8.18 -6.43
C LYS A 257 0.34 -9.62 -6.79
N MET A 258 0.03 -10.48 -5.83
CA MET A 258 -0.42 -11.85 -6.11
C MET A 258 -1.71 -11.85 -6.95
N ALA A 259 -2.66 -10.98 -6.59
CA ALA A 259 -3.89 -10.81 -7.37
C ALA A 259 -3.61 -10.38 -8.82
N TRP A 260 -2.59 -9.54 -9.05
CA TRP A 260 -2.15 -9.14 -10.41
C TRP A 260 -1.66 -10.33 -11.25
N HIS A 261 -1.16 -11.39 -10.60
CA HIS A 261 -0.71 -12.64 -11.21
C HIS A 261 -1.77 -13.77 -11.18
N GLY A 262 -2.95 -13.52 -10.61
CA GLY A 262 -4.08 -14.43 -10.58
C GLY A 262 -4.14 -15.35 -9.37
N TYR A 263 -3.27 -15.15 -8.39
CA TYR A 263 -3.29 -15.92 -7.14
C TYR A 263 -4.00 -15.15 -6.03
N ARG A 264 -4.85 -15.85 -5.27
CA ARG A 264 -5.49 -15.27 -4.08
C ARG A 264 -4.55 -15.33 -2.88
N THR A 265 -4.70 -14.37 -1.99
CA THR A 265 -4.06 -14.38 -0.67
C THR A 265 -5.09 -14.82 0.36
N HIS A 266 -4.75 -15.82 1.16
CA HIS A 266 -5.61 -16.32 2.21
C HIS A 266 -5.24 -15.70 3.55
N TYR A 267 -6.24 -15.43 4.38
CA TYR A 267 -6.03 -14.84 5.70
C TYR A 267 -6.55 -15.75 6.80
N VAL A 268 -5.66 -16.19 7.70
CA VAL A 268 -5.98 -17.05 8.86
C VAL A 268 -6.08 -16.23 10.15
N SER A 269 -6.85 -16.71 11.12
CA SER A 269 -6.96 -16.05 12.43
C SER A 269 -5.64 -16.16 13.18
N ALA A 270 -5.11 -15.04 13.71
CA ALA A 270 -3.93 -15.04 14.58
C ALA A 270 -4.23 -15.52 16.02
N ARG A 271 -5.48 -15.88 16.33
CA ARG A 271 -5.87 -16.29 17.70
C ARG A 271 -5.30 -17.67 17.98
N ASN A 272 -4.39 -17.73 18.95
CA ASN A 272 -3.72 -18.94 19.44
C ASN A 272 -2.77 -19.62 18.43
N THR A 273 -2.44 -19.04 17.28
CA THR A 273 -1.47 -19.63 16.34
C THR A 273 -0.09 -19.81 16.96
N SER A 274 0.33 -18.88 17.84
CA SER A 274 1.56 -18.99 18.64
C SER A 274 1.45 -19.90 19.86
N LYS A 275 0.27 -20.43 20.20
CA LYS A 275 0.00 -21.25 21.39
C LYS A 275 -0.53 -22.64 21.07
N THR A 276 -0.83 -22.95 19.81
CA THR A 276 -1.37 -24.23 19.39
C THR A 276 -0.25 -25.09 18.82
N CYS A 277 -0.10 -26.32 19.33
CA CYS A 277 0.93 -27.23 18.86
C CYS A 277 0.66 -27.64 17.40
N PRO A 278 1.63 -27.50 16.47
CA PRO A 278 1.45 -27.93 15.09
C PRO A 278 1.40 -29.46 14.94
N ARG A 279 1.85 -30.22 15.94
CA ARG A 279 1.87 -31.69 15.93
C ARG A 279 0.57 -32.32 16.45
N CYS A 280 -0.04 -31.75 17.48
CA CYS A 280 -1.19 -32.37 18.16
C CYS A 280 -2.38 -31.43 18.40
N GLY A 281 -2.32 -30.17 17.97
CA GLY A 281 -3.41 -29.21 18.10
C GLY A 281 -3.72 -28.72 19.52
N ARG A 282 -2.98 -29.19 20.54
CA ARG A 282 -3.22 -28.77 21.93
C ARG A 282 -2.68 -27.36 22.19
N LEU A 283 -3.45 -26.57 22.95
CA LEU A 283 -3.00 -25.27 23.45
C LEU A 283 -1.93 -25.47 24.53
N SER A 284 -0.84 -24.73 24.46
CA SER A 284 0.24 -24.77 25.46
C SER A 284 0.67 -23.36 25.84
N LYS A 285 1.13 -23.22 27.10
CA LYS A 285 1.65 -21.95 27.60
C LYS A 285 3.02 -21.69 26.97
N THR A 286 3.24 -20.47 26.52
CA THR A 286 4.47 -20.04 25.87
C THR A 286 5.34 -19.29 26.86
N ASN A 287 6.49 -19.85 27.23
CA ASN A 287 7.48 -19.19 28.08
C ASN A 287 8.47 -18.40 27.22
N GLY A 288 8.04 -17.24 26.75
CA GLY A 288 8.89 -16.21 26.14
C GLY A 288 9.48 -16.54 24.77
N GLN A 289 10.36 -17.55 24.68
CA GLN A 289 11.19 -17.86 23.51
C GLN A 289 11.01 -19.29 22.98
N VAL A 290 10.44 -20.21 23.77
CA VAL A 290 10.28 -21.62 23.39
C VAL A 290 8.83 -22.06 23.57
N PHE A 291 8.23 -22.59 22.51
CA PHE A 291 7.00 -23.37 22.56
C PHE A 291 7.37 -24.78 23.01
N LYS A 292 6.78 -25.24 24.12
CA LYS A 292 6.82 -26.66 24.49
C LYS A 292 5.39 -27.15 24.61
N CYS A 293 5.02 -28.13 23.81
CA CYS A 293 3.72 -28.76 23.94
C CYS A 293 3.71 -29.70 25.14
N GLU A 294 2.81 -29.45 26.09
CA GLU A 294 2.60 -30.33 27.26
C GLU A 294 1.94 -31.67 26.88
N GLY A 295 1.30 -31.76 25.71
CA GLY A 295 0.61 -32.97 25.26
C GLY A 295 1.51 -33.97 24.50
N CYS A 296 2.35 -33.49 23.58
CA CYS A 296 3.13 -34.37 22.70
C CYS A 296 4.65 -34.11 22.73
N GLY A 297 5.11 -33.29 23.68
CA GLY A 297 6.53 -32.97 23.87
C GLY A 297 7.19 -32.13 22.77
N PHE A 298 6.43 -31.70 21.75
CA PHE A 298 6.97 -30.91 20.64
C PHE A 298 7.58 -29.59 21.14
N LYS A 299 8.82 -29.31 20.73
CA LYS A 299 9.54 -28.10 21.07
C LYS A 299 9.89 -27.35 19.79
N THR A 300 9.57 -26.06 19.76
CA THR A 300 10.05 -25.13 18.71
C THR A 300 10.32 -23.78 19.34
N ASP A 301 11.30 -23.05 18.82
CA ASP A 301 11.45 -21.65 19.19
C ASP A 301 10.26 -20.87 18.65
N ILE A 302 9.66 -20.00 19.47
CA ILE A 302 8.66 -19.02 19.02
C ILE A 302 9.45 -17.74 18.78
N LEU A 303 9.78 -17.49 17.51
CA LEU A 303 10.50 -16.30 17.07
C LEU A 303 9.58 -15.06 17.05
#